data_AF-A0A8S3ZJI4-F1
#
_entry.id   AF-A0A8S3ZJI4-F1
#
_cell.length_a   1.000
_cell.length_b   1.000
_cell.length_c   1.000
_cell.angle_alpha   90.00
_cell.angle_beta   90.00
_cell.angle_gamma   90.00
#
_symmetry.space_group_name_H-M   'P 1'
#
loop_
_entity.id
_entity.type
_entity.pdbx_description
1 polymer ?
#
loop_
_entity_poly.entity_id
_entity_poly.type
_entity_poly.pdbx_seq_one_letter_code
_entity_poly.pdbx_strand_id
1 'polypeptide(L)'
;MSSTGSPGPSTSTANGGSSKMSGLAKRSTAANFFNKDEETEKVSEPQSATYDVVVELLNNAAVMGKSADKIANLRKVQELIIHHSPDLLDNFLDEMLAYQSDSSTDVKKFIIGFMEEACKKDNDCLPKILPNMIMLLGDDDINVQKKVILTVSSMFKLTLIWISKAKKTTHDMSSVWAHLFELKNLLYDLLESVNDGIRTHVVKFLEGLTLVFSRKSPDSEGTKKNDIDMSLEQVSESNGIVRISQLEEEGKRAFGCLLQFQSSPHISSINLMTVMNALSTIAKQRPEYFDQVVQSFEALHVNLPPTLAKSQVSSVRKNLKTQMMSLLKHPASVDFIPQISTLLIDLGASQSEITKNMPKDTESRKRKAQELSASSAVKKMKPEFDDDDDGVTPWVDRSAKKSKVEPLANKTAIDVTAEDILPRLNPQNVTDLVLLSMVMLPDTMPAQFQSTYTPIAAAGTQAQISHIARLLSTQVTMAGMGKGLGELQLQMEQGVPEEPTSPKQVIQTVVGIKYDEEDIVPTRLKISQLP
;
A
#
# COMPACT_ATOMS: atom_id res chain seq x y z
N MET A 1 -32.29 -15.32 72.98
CA MET A 1 -31.30 -15.23 74.06
C MET A 1 -29.97 -14.78 73.46
N SER A 2 -29.44 -13.64 73.93
CA SER A 2 -28.02 -13.18 73.96
C SER A 2 -27.14 -13.32 72.69
N SER A 3 -26.78 -12.24 71.97
CA SER A 3 -25.67 -11.25 72.21
C SER A 3 -24.27 -11.83 71.85
N THR A 4 -23.29 -11.22 71.17
CA THR A 4 -22.88 -9.83 70.85
C THR A 4 -21.84 -9.86 69.69
N GLY A 5 -21.61 -8.75 68.99
CA GLY A 5 -20.44 -8.57 68.11
C GLY A 5 -20.53 -7.35 67.16
N SER A 6 -19.93 -6.24 67.57
CA SER A 6 -19.99 -4.89 66.97
C SER A 6 -19.42 -4.75 65.54
N PRO A 7 -19.89 -3.76 64.75
CA PRO A 7 -19.28 -3.33 63.49
C PRO A 7 -18.48 -2.01 63.63
N GLY A 8 -17.41 -1.86 62.84
CA GLY A 8 -16.69 -0.59 62.66
C GLY A 8 -17.10 0.11 61.37
N PRO A 9 -17.39 1.43 61.36
CA PRO A 9 -17.90 2.12 60.19
C PRO A 9 -16.81 2.82 59.37
N SER A 10 -17.11 2.95 58.09
CA SER A 10 -16.50 3.82 57.09
C SER A 10 -17.44 5.00 56.83
N THR A 11 -16.87 6.20 56.60
CA THR A 11 -17.43 7.44 56.00
C THR A 11 -16.47 8.58 56.37
N SER A 12 -16.19 9.65 55.63
CA SER A 12 -16.70 10.20 54.37
C SER A 12 -15.96 11.53 54.08
N THR A 13 -15.75 11.83 52.80
CA THR A 13 -15.94 13.13 52.10
C THR A 13 -15.21 14.43 52.50
N ALA A 14 -14.70 15.11 51.45
CA ALA A 14 -15.00 16.50 51.02
C ALA A 14 -13.84 17.55 51.00
N ASN A 15 -13.42 17.88 49.76
CA ASN A 15 -13.55 19.19 49.07
C ASN A 15 -12.58 20.38 49.34
N GLY A 16 -11.91 20.82 48.26
CA GLY A 16 -11.89 22.23 47.78
C GLY A 16 -10.73 23.20 48.14
N GLY A 17 -10.10 23.80 47.12
CA GLY A 17 -9.81 25.27 47.12
C GLY A 17 -8.36 25.82 46.95
N SER A 18 -8.11 26.44 45.78
CA SER A 18 -7.39 27.72 45.49
C SER A 18 -5.88 27.99 45.73
N SER A 19 -5.19 28.31 44.61
CA SER A 19 -4.50 29.58 44.21
C SER A 19 -3.40 30.29 45.05
N LYS A 20 -2.21 30.44 44.41
CA LYS A 20 -1.22 31.57 44.33
C LYS A 20 -0.79 32.41 45.57
N MET A 21 0.52 32.42 45.86
CA MET A 21 1.40 33.62 46.03
C MET A 21 2.88 33.20 46.21
N SER A 22 3.77 33.51 45.26
CA SER A 22 4.84 34.54 45.32
C SER A 22 5.88 34.42 46.44
N GLY A 23 7.12 34.05 46.06
CA GLY A 23 8.32 34.22 46.89
C GLY A 23 9.51 34.61 46.01
N LEU A 24 9.86 35.90 46.01
CA LEU A 24 11.10 36.41 45.44
C LEU A 24 12.29 35.97 46.31
N ALA A 25 13.32 35.38 45.69
CA ALA A 25 14.67 35.44 46.21
C ALA A 25 15.63 35.79 45.05
N LYS A 26 16.05 37.05 45.04
CA LYS A 26 17.08 37.61 44.16
C LYS A 26 18.36 36.77 44.28
N ARG A 27 18.80 36.12 43.20
CA ARG A 27 20.19 35.66 43.08
C ARG A 27 20.99 36.73 42.35
N SER A 28 22.05 37.14 43.04
CA SER A 28 22.97 38.23 42.74
C SER A 28 23.81 37.94 41.49
N THR A 29 24.07 38.98 40.72
CA THR A 29 24.81 39.08 39.45
C THR A 29 26.32 38.78 39.56
N ALA A 30 26.75 37.99 40.55
CA ALA A 30 28.16 37.68 40.83
C ALA A 30 28.54 36.21 40.59
N ALA A 31 27.58 35.32 40.31
CA ALA A 31 27.85 33.89 40.09
C ALA A 31 28.23 33.52 38.64
N ASN A 32 28.26 34.49 37.71
CA ASN A 32 28.55 34.26 36.28
C ASN A 32 30.01 34.52 35.88
N PHE A 33 30.92 34.78 36.83
CA PHE A 33 32.31 35.16 36.53
C PHE A 33 33.38 34.16 36.99
N PHE A 34 33.02 33.01 37.58
CA PHE A 34 34.00 32.03 38.08
C PHE A 34 33.83 30.58 37.59
N ASN A 35 32.89 30.29 36.68
CA ASN A 35 32.72 28.95 36.11
C ASN A 35 32.83 28.97 34.58
N LYS A 36 33.92 29.52 34.04
CA LYS A 36 34.18 29.54 32.58
C LYS A 36 35.43 28.76 32.14
N ASP A 37 35.98 27.89 32.99
CA ASP A 37 37.18 27.09 32.66
C ASP A 37 37.04 25.60 32.99
N GLU A 38 35.83 25.05 32.97
CA GLU A 38 35.61 23.59 32.91
C GLU A 38 34.60 23.26 31.82
N GLU A 39 34.90 23.66 30.58
CA GLU A 39 34.50 22.84 29.45
C GLU A 39 35.37 21.59 29.51
N THR A 40 34.75 20.48 29.92
CA THR A 40 35.30 19.15 29.66
C THR A 40 35.44 19.04 28.15
N GLU A 41 36.67 19.25 27.66
CA GLU A 41 37.06 18.83 26.33
C GLU A 41 36.59 17.38 26.17
N LYS A 42 35.60 17.15 25.31
CA LYS A 42 35.42 15.84 24.72
C LYS A 42 36.70 15.58 23.96
N VAL A 43 37.64 14.87 24.58
CA VAL A 43 38.81 14.32 23.92
C VAL A 43 38.27 13.46 22.78
N SER A 44 38.30 14.00 21.57
CA SER A 44 38.13 13.23 20.35
C SER A 44 39.27 12.22 20.34
N GLU A 45 38.97 10.93 20.48
CA GLU A 45 39.95 9.87 20.23
C GLU A 45 40.63 10.17 18.88
N PRO A 46 41.96 10.09 18.78
CA PRO A 46 42.64 10.35 17.52
C PRO A 46 42.10 9.36 16.49
N GLN A 47 41.68 9.84 15.31
CA GLN A 47 41.14 9.02 14.21
C GLN A 47 42.03 7.80 13.90
N SER A 48 43.35 7.91 14.14
CA SER A 48 44.33 6.82 14.05
C SER A 48 44.00 5.63 14.95
N ALA A 49 43.54 5.84 16.18
CA ALA A 49 43.25 4.75 17.12
C ALA A 49 42.01 3.96 16.69
N THR A 50 40.95 4.63 16.23
CA THR A 50 39.76 3.95 15.72
C THR A 50 40.06 3.19 14.43
N TYR A 51 40.87 3.76 13.54
CA TYR A 51 41.35 3.09 12.32
C TYR A 51 42.06 1.77 12.65
N ASP A 52 43.01 1.79 13.57
CA ASP A 52 43.77 0.61 13.99
C ASP A 52 42.86 -0.48 14.59
N VAL A 53 41.87 -0.08 15.41
CA VAL A 53 40.88 -1.01 15.98
C VAL A 53 40.01 -1.64 14.89
N VAL A 54 39.59 -0.88 13.88
CA VAL A 54 38.81 -1.43 12.74
C VAL A 54 39.64 -2.46 11.99
N VAL A 55 40.91 -2.16 11.70
CA VAL A 55 41.84 -3.09 11.04
C VAL A 55 42.01 -4.38 11.87
N GLU A 56 42.21 -4.25 13.18
CA GLU A 56 42.35 -5.41 14.07
C GLU A 56 41.08 -6.29 14.06
N LEU A 57 39.91 -5.67 14.14
CA LEU A 57 38.62 -6.38 14.12
C LEU A 57 38.39 -7.12 12.80
N LEU A 58 38.72 -6.51 11.66
CA LEU A 58 38.61 -7.13 10.33
C LEU A 58 39.58 -8.30 10.18
N ASN A 59 40.85 -8.13 10.58
CA ASN A 59 41.85 -9.20 10.56
C ASN A 59 41.42 -10.39 11.45
N ASN A 60 40.90 -10.10 12.63
CA ASN A 60 40.35 -11.13 13.53
C ASN A 60 39.14 -11.83 12.89
N ALA A 61 38.23 -11.08 12.27
CA ALA A 61 37.07 -11.65 11.59
C ALA A 61 37.46 -12.55 10.40
N ALA A 62 38.52 -12.22 9.67
CA ALA A 62 39.00 -12.99 8.51
C ALA A 62 39.47 -14.41 8.89
N VAL A 63 40.09 -14.57 10.08
CA VAL A 63 40.61 -15.88 10.54
C VAL A 63 39.60 -16.68 11.38
N MET A 64 38.44 -16.10 11.70
CA MET A 64 37.42 -16.76 12.50
C MET A 64 36.67 -17.84 11.72
N GLY A 65 36.70 -19.08 12.23
CA GLY A 65 35.95 -20.20 11.66
C GLY A 65 34.46 -20.24 12.03
N LYS A 66 34.06 -19.59 13.13
CA LYS A 66 32.66 -19.55 13.58
C LYS A 66 31.97 -18.28 13.06
N SER A 67 30.85 -18.45 12.35
CA SER A 67 30.09 -17.34 11.79
C SER A 67 29.58 -16.35 12.84
N ALA A 68 29.16 -16.83 14.02
CA ALA A 68 28.66 -15.98 15.09
C ALA A 68 29.73 -14.99 15.62
N ASP A 69 30.95 -15.47 15.84
CA ASP A 69 32.07 -14.65 16.34
C ASP A 69 32.51 -13.65 15.26
N LYS A 70 32.56 -14.11 14.01
CA LYS A 70 32.83 -13.26 12.84
C LYS A 70 31.82 -12.11 12.74
N ILE A 71 30.52 -12.42 12.79
CA ILE A 71 29.45 -11.40 12.77
C ILE A 71 29.56 -10.45 13.97
N ALA A 72 29.97 -10.93 15.15
CA ALA A 72 30.15 -10.06 16.31
C ALA A 72 31.26 -9.02 16.08
N ASN A 73 32.38 -9.39 15.45
CA ASN A 73 33.44 -8.45 15.08
C ASN A 73 32.98 -7.51 13.96
N LEU A 74 32.36 -8.02 12.89
CA LEU A 74 31.86 -7.20 11.79
C LEU A 74 30.80 -6.19 12.25
N ARG A 75 29.96 -6.55 13.24
CA ARG A 75 29.00 -5.63 13.84
C ARG A 75 29.67 -4.50 14.62
N LYS A 76 30.79 -4.76 15.30
CA LYS A 76 31.59 -3.71 15.95
C LYS A 76 32.21 -2.80 14.90
N VAL A 77 32.74 -3.36 13.81
CA VAL A 77 33.26 -2.57 12.68
C VAL A 77 32.16 -1.66 12.13
N GLN A 78 30.96 -2.21 11.85
CA GLN A 78 29.80 -1.43 11.42
C GLN A 78 29.49 -0.26 12.36
N GLU A 79 29.44 -0.49 13.67
CA GLU A 79 29.18 0.57 14.66
C GLU A 79 30.24 1.68 14.58
N LEU A 80 31.51 1.30 14.47
CA LEU A 80 32.63 2.23 14.39
C LEU A 80 32.59 3.06 13.10
N ILE A 81 32.38 2.44 11.95
CA ILE A 81 32.49 3.14 10.65
C ILE A 81 31.18 3.81 10.20
N ILE A 82 30.02 3.46 10.76
CA ILE A 82 28.73 4.10 10.41
C ILE A 82 28.35 5.18 11.44
N HIS A 83 28.53 4.91 12.73
CA HIS A 83 27.99 5.75 13.80
C HIS A 83 29.07 6.56 14.53
N HIS A 84 30.20 5.95 14.88
CA HIS A 84 31.25 6.62 15.67
C HIS A 84 32.16 7.53 14.82
N SER A 85 32.74 6.98 13.76
CA SER A 85 33.71 7.63 12.88
C SER A 85 33.32 7.43 11.41
N PRO A 86 32.27 8.13 10.92
CA PRO A 86 31.73 7.95 9.58
C PRO A 86 32.71 8.21 8.44
N ASP A 87 33.74 9.03 8.68
CA ASP A 87 34.77 9.34 7.69
C ASP A 87 35.56 8.09 7.27
N LEU A 88 35.56 7.04 8.09
CA LEU A 88 36.21 5.76 7.81
C LEU A 88 35.40 4.85 6.89
N LEU A 89 34.15 5.19 6.57
CA LEU A 89 33.27 4.33 5.78
C LEU A 89 33.85 4.04 4.39
N ASP A 90 34.26 5.06 3.64
CA ASP A 90 34.84 4.86 2.29
C ASP A 90 36.18 4.12 2.35
N ASN A 91 36.95 4.28 3.44
CA ASN A 91 38.22 3.57 3.62
C ASN A 91 38.07 2.07 3.81
N PHE A 92 36.99 1.61 4.45
CA PHE A 92 36.78 0.19 4.81
C PHE A 92 35.57 -0.45 4.10
N LEU A 93 34.96 0.25 3.14
CA LEU A 93 33.78 -0.24 2.45
C LEU A 93 34.11 -1.53 1.69
N ASP A 94 35.21 -1.57 0.96
CA ASP A 94 35.58 -2.70 0.11
C ASP A 94 35.91 -3.94 0.97
N GLU A 95 36.61 -3.77 2.10
CA GLU A 95 36.91 -4.83 3.06
C GLU A 95 35.64 -5.42 3.68
N MET A 96 34.65 -4.57 3.98
CA MET A 96 33.34 -5.04 4.46
C MET A 96 32.57 -5.77 3.36
N LEU A 97 32.55 -5.24 2.13
CA LEU A 97 31.86 -5.84 1.00
C LEU A 97 32.46 -7.21 0.61
N ALA A 98 33.76 -7.43 0.83
CA ALA A 98 34.41 -8.72 0.55
C ALA A 98 33.75 -9.92 1.26
N TYR A 99 33.08 -9.71 2.40
CA TYR A 99 32.37 -10.77 3.12
C TYR A 99 31.06 -11.21 2.45
N GLN A 100 30.66 -10.60 1.33
CA GLN A 100 29.53 -11.09 0.54
C GLN A 100 29.77 -12.48 -0.08
N SER A 101 31.03 -12.86 -0.28
CA SER A 101 31.43 -14.18 -0.80
C SER A 101 31.74 -15.18 0.32
N ASP A 102 31.44 -14.85 1.58
CA ASP A 102 31.66 -15.75 2.71
C ASP A 102 30.79 -17.01 2.57
N SER A 103 31.27 -18.17 3.02
CA SER A 103 30.49 -19.43 2.93
C SER A 103 29.26 -19.44 3.84
N SER A 104 29.21 -18.60 4.87
CA SER A 104 28.10 -18.54 5.80
C SER A 104 26.96 -17.65 5.30
N THR A 105 25.78 -18.24 5.10
CA THR A 105 24.52 -17.54 4.80
C THR A 105 24.24 -16.38 5.76
N ASP A 106 24.54 -16.53 7.06
CA ASP A 106 24.30 -15.48 8.05
C ASP A 106 25.27 -14.31 7.94
N VAL A 107 26.52 -14.56 7.52
CA VAL A 107 27.49 -13.48 7.22
C VAL A 107 27.03 -12.71 5.99
N LYS A 108 26.66 -13.40 4.90
CA LYS A 108 26.11 -12.75 3.69
C LYS A 108 24.89 -11.88 4.01
N LYS A 109 23.94 -12.40 4.80
CA LYS A 109 22.75 -11.66 5.25
C LYS A 109 23.10 -10.44 6.12
N PHE A 110 24.11 -10.56 6.98
CA PHE A 110 24.62 -9.44 7.75
C PHE A 110 25.18 -8.36 6.83
N ILE A 111 25.99 -8.74 5.83
CA ILE A 111 26.58 -7.80 4.87
C ILE A 111 25.50 -7.08 4.05
N ILE A 112 24.44 -7.75 3.60
CA ILE A 112 23.30 -7.07 2.95
C ILE A 112 22.67 -6.02 3.88
N GLY A 113 22.57 -6.32 5.18
CA GLY A 113 22.13 -5.36 6.19
C GLY A 113 23.09 -4.18 6.36
N PHE A 114 24.39 -4.45 6.40
CA PHE A 114 25.44 -3.42 6.44
C PHE A 114 25.36 -2.50 5.22
N MET A 115 25.23 -3.04 4.01
CA MET A 115 25.07 -2.26 2.79
C MET A 115 23.87 -1.29 2.87
N GLU A 116 22.76 -1.73 3.46
CA GLU A 116 21.59 -0.87 3.69
C GLU A 116 21.89 0.30 4.64
N GLU A 117 22.58 0.04 5.74
CA GLU A 117 22.95 1.08 6.71
C GLU A 117 24.02 2.03 6.17
N ALA A 118 24.98 1.52 5.40
CA ALA A 118 25.99 2.33 4.72
C ALA A 118 25.33 3.33 3.76
N CYS A 119 24.42 2.87 2.89
CA CYS A 119 23.68 3.75 1.97
C CYS A 119 22.78 4.77 2.70
N LYS A 120 22.22 4.43 3.87
CA LYS A 120 21.46 5.40 4.70
C LYS A 120 22.35 6.51 5.24
N LYS A 121 23.61 6.17 5.55
CA LYS A 121 24.59 7.10 6.12
C LYS A 121 25.22 7.98 5.04
N ASP A 122 25.63 7.37 3.94
CA ASP A 122 26.25 8.03 2.80
C ASP A 122 25.74 7.43 1.48
N ASN A 123 25.07 8.26 0.68
CA ASN A 123 24.51 7.83 -0.60
C ASN A 123 25.60 7.59 -1.66
N ASP A 124 26.81 8.14 -1.47
CA ASP A 124 27.91 7.94 -2.41
C ASP A 124 28.46 6.51 -2.36
N CYS A 125 28.01 5.68 -1.41
CA CYS A 125 28.24 4.24 -1.39
C CYS A 125 27.39 3.45 -2.41
N LEU A 126 26.26 4.02 -2.88
CA LEU A 126 25.31 3.33 -3.77
C LEU A 126 25.94 2.78 -5.07
N PRO A 127 26.83 3.50 -5.78
CA PRO A 127 27.46 3.01 -7.01
C PRO A 127 28.28 1.74 -6.79
N LYS A 128 28.98 1.63 -5.65
CA LYS A 128 29.74 0.43 -5.28
C LYS A 128 28.81 -0.69 -4.79
N ILE A 129 27.73 -0.37 -4.08
CA ILE A 129 26.86 -1.37 -3.43
C ILE A 129 25.88 -2.05 -4.41
N LEU A 130 25.30 -1.34 -5.38
CA LEU A 130 24.25 -1.93 -6.21
C LEU A 130 24.68 -3.12 -7.08
N PRO A 131 25.87 -3.12 -7.73
CA PRO A 131 26.34 -4.29 -8.45
C PRO A 131 26.42 -5.54 -7.57
N ASN A 132 26.84 -5.35 -6.31
CA ASN A 132 26.90 -6.42 -5.31
C ASN A 132 25.52 -6.96 -4.92
N MET A 133 24.50 -6.10 -4.85
CA MET A 133 23.11 -6.53 -4.63
C MET A 133 22.57 -7.38 -5.78
N ILE A 134 22.91 -7.06 -7.03
CA ILE A 134 22.53 -7.88 -8.20
C ILE A 134 23.17 -9.26 -8.11
N MET A 135 24.47 -9.32 -7.81
CA MET A 135 25.18 -10.58 -7.63
C MET A 135 24.55 -11.43 -6.50
N LEU A 136 24.29 -10.83 -5.34
CA LEU A 136 23.68 -11.53 -4.19
C LEU A 136 22.23 -11.95 -4.43
N LEU A 137 21.51 -11.34 -5.38
CA LEU A 137 20.18 -11.82 -5.79
C LEU A 137 20.28 -13.16 -6.54
N GLY A 138 21.42 -13.42 -7.19
CA GLY A 138 21.74 -14.69 -7.87
C GLY A 138 22.28 -15.79 -6.95
N ASP A 139 22.44 -15.53 -5.64
CA ASP A 139 23.03 -16.49 -4.70
C ASP A 139 22.23 -17.80 -4.59
N ASP A 140 22.92 -18.94 -4.45
CA ASP A 140 22.30 -20.26 -4.31
C ASP A 140 21.37 -20.37 -3.08
N ASP A 141 21.66 -19.62 -2.01
CA ASP A 141 20.86 -19.67 -0.78
C ASP A 141 19.64 -18.73 -0.86
N ILE A 142 18.46 -19.33 -0.88
CA ILE A 142 17.16 -18.64 -0.90
C ILE A 142 17.02 -17.58 0.21
N ASN A 143 17.64 -17.76 1.38
CA ASN A 143 17.56 -16.79 2.47
C ASN A 143 18.41 -15.54 2.22
N VAL A 144 19.49 -15.66 1.44
CA VAL A 144 20.27 -14.52 0.94
C VAL A 144 19.41 -13.76 -0.07
N GLN A 145 18.85 -14.44 -1.07
CA GLN A 145 17.95 -13.84 -2.05
C GLN A 145 16.79 -13.08 -1.37
N LYS A 146 16.09 -13.73 -0.42
CA LYS A 146 15.01 -13.09 0.37
C LYS A 146 15.48 -11.82 1.09
N LYS A 147 16.71 -11.81 1.63
CA LYS A 147 17.26 -10.65 2.32
C LYS A 147 17.57 -9.52 1.33
N VAL A 148 18.08 -9.82 0.14
CA VAL A 148 18.23 -8.83 -0.94
C VAL A 148 16.89 -8.21 -1.31
N ILE A 149 15.87 -9.03 -1.59
CA ILE A 149 14.52 -8.58 -1.99
C ILE A 149 13.94 -7.55 -1.00
N LEU A 150 14.09 -7.79 0.32
CA LEU A 150 13.61 -6.86 1.35
C LEU A 150 14.36 -5.53 1.36
N THR A 151 15.64 -5.54 1.05
CA THR A 151 16.50 -4.36 1.12
C THR A 151 16.36 -3.48 -0.12
N VAL A 152 16.03 -4.04 -1.30
CA VAL A 152 15.87 -3.27 -2.55
C VAL A 152 14.79 -2.17 -2.44
N SER A 153 13.68 -2.40 -1.73
CA SER A 153 12.67 -1.36 -1.50
C SER A 153 13.23 -0.11 -0.81
N SER A 154 14.09 -0.29 0.20
CA SER A 154 14.78 0.81 0.88
C SER A 154 15.73 1.52 -0.08
N MET A 155 16.41 0.78 -0.97
CA MET A 155 17.36 1.33 -1.94
C MET A 155 16.70 2.26 -2.96
N PHE A 156 15.48 1.95 -3.40
CA PHE A 156 14.69 2.87 -4.23
C PHE A 156 14.41 4.19 -3.51
N LYS A 157 14.03 4.15 -2.23
CA LYS A 157 13.79 5.35 -1.43
C LYS A 157 15.05 6.19 -1.27
N LEU A 158 16.16 5.56 -0.88
CA LEU A 158 17.46 6.24 -0.67
C LEU A 158 17.96 6.91 -1.96
N THR A 159 17.92 6.16 -3.06
CA THR A 159 18.37 6.66 -4.36
C THR A 159 17.52 7.82 -4.85
N LEU A 160 16.19 7.75 -4.70
CA LEU A 160 15.32 8.87 -5.06
C LEU A 160 15.58 10.11 -4.19
N ILE A 161 15.85 9.96 -2.89
CA ILE A 161 16.23 11.08 -2.03
C ILE A 161 17.53 11.71 -2.52
N TRP A 162 18.54 10.90 -2.83
CA TRP A 162 19.83 11.37 -3.34
C TRP A 162 19.68 12.13 -4.66
N ILE A 163 19.00 11.53 -5.64
CA ILE A 163 18.73 12.13 -6.96
C ILE A 163 17.89 13.39 -6.85
N SER A 164 16.92 13.45 -5.93
CA SER A 164 16.02 14.61 -5.78
C SER A 164 16.71 15.81 -5.11
N LYS A 165 17.71 15.57 -4.25
CA LYS A 165 18.49 16.62 -3.58
C LYS A 165 19.69 17.11 -4.40
N ALA A 166 20.10 16.33 -5.40
CA ALA A 166 21.25 16.65 -6.23
C ALA A 166 21.02 17.93 -7.05
N LYS A 167 21.97 18.87 -6.99
CA LYS A 167 21.94 20.09 -7.82
C LYS A 167 22.30 19.82 -9.27
N LYS A 168 23.04 18.74 -9.53
CA LYS A 168 23.50 18.32 -10.85
C LYS A 168 23.39 16.80 -10.95
N THR A 169 22.92 16.33 -12.09
CA THR A 169 22.95 14.92 -12.45
C THR A 169 24.38 14.47 -12.73
N THR A 170 24.81 13.38 -12.10
CA THR A 170 26.10 12.72 -12.37
C THR A 170 25.90 11.41 -13.12
N HIS A 171 26.95 10.92 -13.77
CA HIS A 171 26.95 9.61 -14.42
C HIS A 171 26.66 8.47 -13.42
N ASP A 172 27.24 8.55 -12.23
CA ASP A 172 27.04 7.53 -11.19
C ASP A 172 25.59 7.44 -10.73
N MET A 173 24.89 8.58 -10.61
CA MET A 173 23.46 8.58 -10.30
C MET A 173 22.64 7.87 -11.39
N SER A 174 22.95 8.12 -12.66
CA SER A 174 22.30 7.44 -13.79
C SER A 174 22.58 5.94 -13.79
N SER A 175 23.83 5.55 -13.51
CA SER A 175 24.24 4.14 -13.42
C SER A 175 23.56 3.41 -12.26
N VAL A 176 23.53 4.02 -11.06
CA VAL A 176 22.82 3.49 -9.89
C VAL A 176 21.33 3.29 -10.20
N TRP A 177 20.70 4.27 -10.84
CA TRP A 177 19.30 4.18 -11.23
C TRP A 177 19.03 3.05 -12.23
N ALA A 178 19.92 2.86 -13.21
CA ALA A 178 19.83 1.77 -14.17
C ALA A 178 19.91 0.39 -13.49
N HIS A 179 20.88 0.19 -12.58
CA HIS A 179 21.01 -1.05 -11.81
C HIS A 179 19.78 -1.33 -10.92
N LEU A 180 19.17 -0.30 -10.32
CA LEU A 180 17.91 -0.48 -9.59
C LEU A 180 16.77 -0.95 -10.49
N PHE A 181 16.66 -0.41 -11.70
CA PHE A 181 15.65 -0.83 -12.66
C PHE A 181 15.88 -2.25 -13.17
N GLU A 182 17.14 -2.66 -13.32
CA GLU A 182 17.50 -4.05 -13.58
C GLU A 182 17.06 -4.98 -12.44
N LEU A 183 17.42 -4.65 -11.19
CA LEU A 183 16.96 -5.39 -10.00
C LEU A 183 15.43 -5.49 -9.98
N LYS A 184 14.72 -4.38 -10.16
CA LYS A 184 13.26 -4.35 -10.22
C LYS A 184 12.72 -5.35 -11.24
N ASN A 185 13.28 -5.37 -12.46
CA ASN A 185 12.83 -6.27 -13.52
C ASN A 185 13.04 -7.74 -13.12
N LEU A 186 14.20 -8.09 -12.54
CA LEU A 186 14.45 -9.43 -12.01
C LEU A 186 13.46 -9.80 -10.89
N LEU A 187 13.13 -8.85 -10.02
CA LEU A 187 12.16 -9.06 -8.94
C LEU A 187 10.73 -9.30 -9.43
N TYR A 188 10.32 -8.68 -10.54
CA TYR A 188 9.03 -9.01 -11.17
C TYR A 188 8.99 -10.46 -11.64
N ASP A 189 10.06 -10.95 -12.28
CA ASP A 189 10.14 -12.33 -12.78
C ASP A 189 10.10 -13.34 -11.60
N LEU A 190 10.63 -12.96 -10.42
CA LEU A 190 10.58 -13.78 -9.20
C LEU A 190 9.18 -13.93 -8.59
N LEU A 191 8.16 -13.19 -9.05
CA LEU A 191 6.78 -13.41 -8.64
C LEU A 191 6.25 -14.79 -9.11
N GLU A 192 6.83 -15.34 -10.18
CA GLU A 192 6.54 -16.68 -10.71
C GLU A 192 7.48 -17.76 -10.15
N SER A 193 8.36 -17.42 -9.20
CA SER A 193 9.30 -18.36 -8.59
C SER A 193 8.57 -19.57 -8.02
N VAL A 194 9.16 -20.76 -8.15
CA VAL A 194 8.67 -22.00 -7.52
C VAL A 194 8.76 -21.94 -6.00
N ASN A 195 9.62 -21.07 -5.45
CA ASN A 195 9.77 -20.91 -4.01
C ASN A 195 8.69 -19.98 -3.45
N ASP A 196 7.79 -20.54 -2.65
CA ASP A 196 6.68 -19.79 -2.05
C ASP A 196 7.16 -18.59 -1.22
N GLY A 197 8.29 -18.76 -0.50
CA GLY A 197 8.89 -17.72 0.31
C GLY A 197 9.49 -16.57 -0.50
N ILE A 198 10.09 -16.84 -1.68
CA ILE A 198 10.57 -15.77 -2.57
C ILE A 198 9.38 -14.92 -3.02
N ARG A 199 8.31 -15.55 -3.51
CA ARG A 199 7.07 -14.84 -3.91
C ARG A 199 6.52 -13.96 -2.78
N THR A 200 6.58 -14.43 -1.53
CA THR A 200 6.14 -13.66 -0.35
C THR A 200 6.94 -12.38 -0.16
N HIS A 201 8.26 -12.44 -0.39
CA HIS A 201 9.14 -11.27 -0.27
C HIS A 201 8.99 -10.33 -1.46
N VAL A 202 8.76 -10.86 -2.67
CA VAL A 202 8.44 -10.05 -3.87
C VAL A 202 7.16 -9.24 -3.65
N VAL A 203 6.12 -9.81 -3.03
CA VAL A 203 4.91 -9.05 -2.65
C VAL A 203 5.25 -7.84 -1.77
N LYS A 204 6.18 -7.99 -0.81
CA LYS A 204 6.64 -6.87 0.03
C LYS A 204 7.48 -5.85 -0.74
N PHE A 205 8.25 -6.30 -1.72
CA PHE A 205 8.93 -5.40 -2.63
C PHE A 205 7.92 -4.56 -3.45
N LEU A 206 6.94 -5.20 -4.10
CA LEU A 206 5.92 -4.52 -4.89
C LEU A 206 5.05 -3.58 -4.06
N GLU A 207 4.75 -3.93 -2.80
CA GLU A 207 4.11 -3.03 -1.84
C GLU A 207 4.93 -1.75 -1.66
N GLY A 208 6.22 -1.89 -1.36
CA GLY A 208 7.15 -0.77 -1.20
C GLY A 208 7.27 0.07 -2.48
N LEU A 209 7.42 -0.59 -3.63
CA LEU A 209 7.54 0.07 -4.93
C LEU A 209 6.30 0.89 -5.27
N THR A 210 5.10 0.32 -5.06
CA THR A 210 3.82 1.03 -5.26
C THR A 210 3.76 2.28 -4.40
N LEU A 211 4.11 2.19 -3.12
CA LEU A 211 4.09 3.33 -2.19
C LEU A 211 5.10 4.41 -2.59
N VAL A 212 6.31 4.03 -2.96
CA VAL A 212 7.37 4.99 -3.35
C VAL A 212 7.02 5.70 -4.64
N PHE A 213 6.39 5.00 -5.59
CA PHE A 213 6.01 5.50 -6.90
C PHE A 213 4.55 5.99 -6.99
N SER A 214 3.99 6.44 -5.87
CA SER A 214 2.67 7.08 -5.81
C SER A 214 2.69 8.34 -4.96
N ARG A 215 1.73 9.23 -5.19
CA ARG A 215 1.60 10.48 -4.45
C ARG A 215 0.76 10.28 -3.20
N LYS A 216 1.09 11.01 -2.13
CA LYS A 216 0.21 11.06 -0.96
C LYS A 216 -0.95 12.00 -1.22
N SER A 217 -2.03 11.76 -0.50
CA SER A 217 -3.20 12.63 -0.39
C SER A 217 -3.38 13.10 1.06
N PRO A 218 -4.22 14.11 1.34
CA PRO A 218 -4.45 14.59 2.71
C PRO A 218 -4.95 13.51 3.68
N ASP A 219 -5.67 12.52 3.16
CA ASP A 219 -6.20 11.40 3.96
C ASP A 219 -5.22 10.21 4.05
N SER A 220 -3.98 10.34 3.54
CA SER A 220 -3.00 9.25 3.57
C SER A 220 -2.49 8.98 4.98
N GLU A 221 -2.50 7.72 5.40
CA GLU A 221 -1.87 7.28 6.65
C GLU A 221 -0.35 7.51 6.60
N GLY A 222 0.21 8.06 7.69
CA GLY A 222 1.64 8.31 7.80
C GLY A 222 2.48 7.04 7.81
N THR A 223 3.75 7.17 7.40
CA THR A 223 4.73 6.08 7.50
C THR A 223 5.10 5.78 8.96
N LYS A 224 5.59 4.57 9.21
CA LYS A 224 6.03 4.17 10.57
C LYS A 224 7.23 5.01 10.99
N LYS A 225 7.36 5.32 12.29
CA LYS A 225 8.41 6.20 12.87
C LYS A 225 9.87 5.92 12.45
N ASN A 226 10.20 4.70 12.02
CA ASN A 226 11.57 4.30 11.66
C ASN A 226 11.72 3.95 10.16
N ASP A 227 10.70 4.18 9.34
CA ASP A 227 10.77 3.94 7.90
C ASP A 227 11.14 5.21 7.15
N ILE A 228 11.81 5.07 6.01
CA ILE A 228 12.19 6.21 5.16
C ILE A 228 10.92 6.76 4.50
N ASP A 229 10.60 8.01 4.81
CA ASP A 229 9.41 8.68 4.29
C ASP A 229 9.66 9.33 2.93
N MET A 230 9.70 8.52 1.87
CA MET A 230 9.88 8.98 0.49
C MET A 230 8.65 8.66 -0.38
N SER A 231 8.20 9.64 -1.14
CA SER A 231 7.03 9.61 -2.04
C SER A 231 7.28 10.49 -3.27
N LEU A 232 6.53 10.28 -4.35
CA LEU A 232 6.73 11.04 -5.60
C LEU A 232 6.51 12.54 -5.47
N GLU A 233 5.73 13.00 -4.49
CA GLU A 233 5.51 14.43 -4.23
C GLU A 233 6.81 15.20 -3.86
N GLN A 234 7.84 14.47 -3.42
CA GLN A 234 9.13 15.04 -3.03
C GLN A 234 10.13 15.10 -4.21
N VAL A 235 9.77 14.55 -5.38
CA VAL A 235 10.61 14.52 -6.58
C VAL A 235 10.30 15.75 -7.44
N SER A 236 11.33 16.50 -7.83
CA SER A 236 11.18 17.67 -8.72
C SER A 236 10.82 17.25 -10.14
N GLU A 237 9.91 17.98 -10.80
CA GLU A 237 9.51 17.75 -12.21
C GLU A 237 10.66 17.98 -13.20
N SER A 238 11.68 18.75 -12.80
CA SER A 238 12.84 19.11 -13.63
C SER A 238 14.03 18.14 -13.48
N ASN A 239 13.80 16.94 -12.94
CA ASN A 239 14.88 15.98 -12.71
C ASN A 239 15.44 15.40 -14.01
N GLY A 240 16.76 15.39 -14.17
CA GLY A 240 17.44 14.90 -15.37
C GLY A 240 17.55 13.37 -15.49
N ILE A 241 17.21 12.62 -14.45
CA ILE A 241 17.34 11.14 -14.40
C ILE A 241 15.97 10.48 -14.40
N VAL A 242 15.03 11.00 -13.61
CA VAL A 242 13.72 10.38 -13.40
C VAL A 242 12.60 11.20 -14.02
N ARG A 243 11.63 10.51 -14.62
CA ARG A 243 10.38 11.12 -15.11
C ARG A 243 9.23 10.67 -14.23
N ILE A 244 8.53 11.63 -13.63
CA ILE A 244 7.46 11.35 -12.66
C ILE A 244 6.35 10.50 -13.27
N SER A 245 5.92 10.79 -14.50
CA SER A 245 4.87 10.02 -15.18
C SER A 245 5.24 8.54 -15.34
N GLN A 246 6.48 8.25 -15.73
CA GLN A 246 6.98 6.87 -15.86
C GLN A 246 7.03 6.16 -14.51
N LEU A 247 7.38 6.88 -13.44
CA LEU A 247 7.34 6.32 -12.10
C LEU A 247 5.90 6.01 -11.67
N GLU A 248 4.95 6.92 -11.88
CA GLU A 248 3.53 6.70 -11.58
C GLU A 248 2.96 5.49 -12.33
N GLU A 249 3.31 5.34 -13.60
CA GLU A 249 2.95 4.14 -14.39
C GLU A 249 3.55 2.86 -13.80
N GLU A 250 4.81 2.91 -13.37
CA GLU A 250 5.46 1.76 -12.72
C GLU A 250 4.82 1.43 -11.37
N GLY A 251 4.42 2.43 -10.58
CA GLY A 251 3.69 2.23 -9.33
C GLY A 251 2.32 1.57 -9.57
N LYS A 252 1.59 2.03 -10.58
CA LYS A 252 0.31 1.42 -11.01
C LYS A 252 0.52 -0.01 -11.51
N ARG A 253 1.60 -0.27 -12.25
CA ARG A 253 1.98 -1.61 -12.72
C ARG A 253 2.24 -2.55 -11.55
N ALA A 254 3.02 -2.12 -10.56
CA ALA A 254 3.29 -2.90 -9.35
C ALA A 254 2.01 -3.25 -8.60
N PHE A 255 1.11 -2.27 -8.43
CA PHE A 255 -0.20 -2.47 -7.83
C PHE A 255 -1.07 -3.46 -8.63
N GLY A 256 -1.11 -3.32 -9.96
CA GLY A 256 -1.82 -4.23 -10.85
C GLY A 256 -1.32 -5.67 -10.75
N CYS A 257 0.01 -5.87 -10.66
CA CYS A 257 0.60 -7.19 -10.42
C CYS A 257 0.16 -7.79 -9.08
N LEU A 258 0.04 -6.99 -8.01
CA LEU A 258 -0.48 -7.47 -6.72
C LEU A 258 -1.94 -7.94 -6.83
N LEU A 259 -2.79 -7.17 -7.52
CA LEU A 259 -4.19 -7.57 -7.76
C LEU A 259 -4.28 -8.86 -8.57
N GLN A 260 -3.50 -8.97 -9.64
CA GLN A 260 -3.43 -10.18 -10.46
C GLN A 260 -2.96 -11.39 -9.64
N PHE A 261 -1.92 -11.21 -8.82
CA PHE A 261 -1.39 -12.26 -7.96
C PHE A 261 -2.43 -12.74 -6.94
N GLN A 262 -3.17 -11.83 -6.29
CA GLN A 262 -4.28 -12.18 -5.39
C GLN A 262 -5.35 -13.04 -6.08
N SER A 263 -5.67 -12.72 -7.33
CA SER A 263 -6.70 -13.42 -8.11
C SER A 263 -6.26 -14.78 -8.66
N SER A 264 -5.01 -15.18 -8.46
CA SER A 264 -4.48 -16.44 -8.99
C SER A 264 -5.20 -17.66 -8.37
N PRO A 265 -5.69 -18.61 -9.17
CA PRO A 265 -6.42 -19.79 -8.68
C PRO A 265 -5.54 -20.77 -7.90
N HIS A 266 -4.21 -20.63 -7.97
CA HIS A 266 -3.24 -21.53 -7.36
C HIS A 266 -2.34 -20.83 -6.33
N ILE A 267 -2.68 -19.61 -5.90
CA ILE A 267 -1.95 -18.90 -4.86
C ILE A 267 -1.96 -19.68 -3.54
N SER A 268 -0.83 -19.70 -2.82
CA SER A 268 -0.74 -20.31 -1.50
C SER A 268 -1.48 -19.46 -0.45
N SER A 269 -1.90 -20.07 0.65
CA SER A 269 -2.56 -19.33 1.74
C SER A 269 -1.69 -18.22 2.33
N ILE A 270 -0.37 -18.47 2.43
CA ILE A 270 0.59 -17.50 2.99
C ILE A 270 0.72 -16.30 2.04
N ASN A 271 0.92 -16.56 0.75
CA ASN A 271 1.03 -15.52 -0.26
C ASN A 271 -0.26 -14.72 -0.40
N LEU A 272 -1.42 -15.37 -0.36
CA LEU A 272 -2.72 -14.72 -0.40
C LEU A 272 -2.93 -13.74 0.78
N MET A 273 -2.69 -14.21 2.00
CA MET A 273 -2.76 -13.32 3.17
C MET A 273 -1.72 -12.20 3.12
N THR A 274 -0.53 -12.46 2.55
CA THR A 274 0.53 -11.45 2.42
C THR A 274 0.13 -10.34 1.45
N VAL A 275 -0.44 -10.68 0.29
CA VAL A 275 -0.91 -9.69 -0.68
C VAL A 275 -2.13 -8.93 -0.17
N MET A 276 -3.04 -9.57 0.55
CA MET A 276 -4.15 -8.87 1.21
C MET A 276 -3.65 -7.83 2.23
N ASN A 277 -2.66 -8.18 3.05
CA ASN A 277 -2.05 -7.24 3.98
C ASN A 277 -1.33 -6.08 3.25
N ALA A 278 -0.67 -6.37 2.12
CA ALA A 278 0.00 -5.38 1.30
C ALA A 278 -1.00 -4.39 0.67
N LEU A 279 -2.05 -4.90 0.01
CA LEU A 279 -3.12 -4.09 -0.61
C LEU A 279 -3.83 -3.21 0.42
N SER A 280 -4.15 -3.74 1.59
CA SER A 280 -4.72 -2.96 2.70
C SER A 280 -3.78 -1.85 3.17
N THR A 281 -2.47 -2.12 3.21
CA THR A 281 -1.47 -1.10 3.56
C THR A 281 -1.37 -0.02 2.50
N ILE A 282 -1.39 -0.41 1.21
CA ILE A 282 -1.41 0.52 0.08
C ILE A 282 -2.66 1.40 0.14
N ALA A 283 -3.87 0.84 0.27
CA ALA A 283 -5.10 1.61 0.30
C ALA A 283 -5.15 2.67 1.41
N LYS A 284 -4.60 2.37 2.61
CA LYS A 284 -4.57 3.33 3.72
C LYS A 284 -3.52 4.42 3.52
N GLN A 285 -2.35 4.07 3.00
CA GLN A 285 -1.30 5.05 2.73
C GLN A 285 -1.49 5.82 1.42
N ARG A 286 -2.27 5.28 0.49
CA ARG A 286 -2.56 5.83 -0.85
C ARG A 286 -4.05 5.62 -1.15
N PRO A 287 -4.93 6.48 -0.62
CA PRO A 287 -6.38 6.36 -0.77
C PRO A 287 -6.90 6.34 -2.22
N GLU A 288 -6.08 6.73 -3.20
CA GLU A 288 -6.41 6.58 -4.62
C GLU A 288 -6.70 5.11 -5.02
N TYR A 289 -6.07 4.14 -4.35
CA TYR A 289 -6.26 2.70 -4.61
C TYR A 289 -7.38 2.08 -3.76
N PHE A 290 -8.04 2.86 -2.90
CA PHE A 290 -8.95 2.35 -1.87
C PHE A 290 -10.14 1.58 -2.48
N ASP A 291 -10.78 2.15 -3.51
CA ASP A 291 -11.90 1.53 -4.22
C ASP A 291 -11.50 0.17 -4.81
N GLN A 292 -10.40 0.13 -5.57
CA GLN A 292 -9.90 -1.08 -6.20
C GLN A 292 -9.57 -2.18 -5.18
N VAL A 293 -9.02 -1.81 -4.01
CA VAL A 293 -8.74 -2.77 -2.93
C VAL A 293 -10.03 -3.32 -2.34
N VAL A 294 -11.03 -2.48 -2.05
CA VAL A 294 -12.34 -2.93 -1.54
C VAL A 294 -13.00 -3.90 -2.53
N GLN A 295 -13.05 -3.53 -3.82
CA GLN A 295 -13.60 -4.40 -4.88
C GLN A 295 -12.83 -5.73 -4.98
N SER A 296 -11.51 -5.70 -4.90
CA SER A 296 -10.69 -6.92 -4.95
C SER A 296 -10.99 -7.88 -3.80
N PHE A 297 -11.30 -7.33 -2.62
CA PHE A 297 -11.67 -8.09 -1.42
C PHE A 297 -13.09 -8.64 -1.51
N GLU A 298 -14.03 -7.90 -2.10
CA GLU A 298 -15.37 -8.41 -2.45
C GLU A 298 -15.25 -9.60 -3.42
N ALA A 299 -14.49 -9.44 -4.50
CA ALA A 299 -14.27 -10.49 -5.50
C ALA A 299 -13.57 -11.73 -4.89
N LEU A 300 -12.58 -11.53 -4.02
CA LEU A 300 -11.87 -12.63 -3.35
C LEU A 300 -12.81 -13.42 -2.42
N HIS A 301 -13.74 -12.76 -1.74
CA HIS A 301 -14.67 -13.43 -0.82
C HIS A 301 -15.54 -14.46 -1.53
N VAL A 302 -15.99 -14.16 -2.74
CA VAL A 302 -16.84 -15.04 -3.54
C VAL A 302 -16.04 -16.03 -4.40
N ASN A 303 -14.79 -15.70 -4.74
CA ASN A 303 -13.91 -16.52 -5.58
C ASN A 303 -12.65 -17.00 -4.84
N LEU A 304 -12.81 -17.57 -3.64
CA LEU A 304 -11.66 -18.12 -2.91
C LEU A 304 -11.00 -19.25 -3.71
N PRO A 305 -9.65 -19.32 -3.77
CA PRO A 305 -8.97 -20.36 -4.54
C PRO A 305 -9.37 -21.78 -4.10
N PRO A 306 -9.75 -22.67 -5.04
CA PRO A 306 -10.25 -24.01 -4.73
C PRO A 306 -9.15 -24.95 -4.20
N THR A 307 -7.88 -24.57 -4.36
CA THR A 307 -6.71 -25.31 -3.87
C THR A 307 -6.50 -25.19 -2.37
N LEU A 308 -7.20 -24.27 -1.69
CA LEU A 308 -7.04 -24.04 -0.27
C LEU A 308 -7.74 -25.12 0.56
N ALA A 309 -7.01 -25.72 1.48
CA ALA A 309 -7.57 -26.61 2.49
C ALA A 309 -8.54 -25.86 3.42
N LYS A 310 -9.44 -26.61 4.07
CA LYS A 310 -10.44 -26.06 5.00
C LYS A 310 -9.84 -25.14 6.08
N SER A 311 -8.73 -25.54 6.70
CA SER A 311 -8.04 -24.72 7.71
C SER A 311 -7.47 -23.43 7.11
N GLN A 312 -6.94 -23.48 5.90
CA GLN A 312 -6.40 -22.33 5.18
C GLN A 312 -7.50 -21.33 4.81
N VAL A 313 -8.67 -21.81 4.35
CA VAL A 313 -9.81 -20.95 4.06
C VAL A 313 -10.28 -20.19 5.30
N SER A 314 -10.36 -20.86 6.46
CA SER A 314 -10.68 -20.19 7.72
C SER A 314 -9.66 -19.10 8.08
N SER A 315 -8.36 -19.38 7.89
CA SER A 315 -7.30 -18.38 8.11
C SER A 315 -7.41 -17.19 7.16
N VAL A 316 -7.66 -17.43 5.88
CA VAL A 316 -7.84 -16.38 4.85
C VAL A 316 -9.07 -15.52 5.17
N ARG A 317 -10.22 -16.12 5.50
CA ARG A 317 -11.43 -15.36 5.90
C ARG A 317 -11.20 -14.53 7.16
N LYS A 318 -10.50 -15.07 8.16
CA LYS A 318 -10.13 -14.31 9.38
C LYS A 318 -9.21 -13.13 9.05
N ASN A 319 -8.23 -13.33 8.16
CA ASN A 319 -7.36 -12.27 7.69
C ASN A 319 -8.16 -11.21 6.89
N LEU A 320 -9.07 -11.62 6.01
CA LEU A 320 -9.97 -10.73 5.26
C LEU A 320 -10.81 -9.85 6.19
N LYS A 321 -11.46 -10.46 7.20
CA LYS A 321 -12.23 -9.72 8.22
C LYS A 321 -11.37 -8.68 8.92
N THR A 322 -10.13 -9.06 9.26
CA THR A 322 -9.16 -8.17 9.92
C THR A 322 -8.79 -6.98 9.03
N GLN A 323 -8.50 -7.22 7.75
CA GLN A 323 -8.15 -6.15 6.81
C GLN A 323 -9.33 -5.23 6.51
N MET A 324 -10.53 -5.78 6.27
CA MET A 324 -11.75 -4.98 6.08
C MET A 324 -12.07 -4.11 7.30
N MET A 325 -11.88 -4.63 8.52
CA MET A 325 -12.06 -3.84 9.74
C MET A 325 -10.99 -2.74 9.88
N SER A 326 -9.76 -2.99 9.41
CA SER A 326 -8.72 -1.96 9.35
C SER A 326 -9.04 -0.87 8.33
N LEU A 327 -9.58 -1.24 7.16
CA LEU A 327 -10.00 -0.29 6.14
C LEU A 327 -11.20 0.55 6.62
N LEU A 328 -12.17 -0.06 7.31
CA LEU A 328 -13.35 0.64 7.83
C LEU A 328 -12.99 1.84 8.72
N LYS A 329 -11.93 1.72 9.53
CA LYS A 329 -11.45 2.79 10.42
C LYS A 329 -10.90 4.01 9.69
N HIS A 330 -10.49 3.83 8.44
CA HIS A 330 -9.80 4.85 7.67
C HIS A 330 -10.77 5.95 7.20
N PRO A 331 -10.42 7.24 7.21
CA PRO A 331 -11.32 8.31 6.75
C PRO A 331 -11.80 8.15 5.30
N ALA A 332 -10.97 7.58 4.42
CA ALA A 332 -11.34 7.30 3.03
C ALA A 332 -12.41 6.19 2.88
N SER A 333 -12.77 5.49 3.97
CA SER A 333 -13.78 4.42 3.92
C SER A 333 -15.22 4.93 3.79
N VAL A 334 -15.47 6.23 3.99
CA VAL A 334 -16.82 6.82 4.09
C VAL A 334 -17.72 6.42 2.92
N ASP A 335 -17.20 6.49 1.69
CA ASP A 335 -17.96 6.18 0.48
C ASP A 335 -18.14 4.67 0.26
N PHE A 336 -17.39 3.85 1.00
CA PHE A 336 -17.37 2.39 0.91
C PHE A 336 -17.96 1.70 2.15
N ILE A 337 -18.51 2.45 3.11
CA ILE A 337 -19.08 1.90 4.35
C ILE A 337 -20.13 0.82 4.06
N PRO A 338 -21.09 0.99 3.12
CA PRO A 338 -22.07 -0.05 2.83
C PRO A 338 -21.43 -1.36 2.36
N GLN A 339 -20.49 -1.28 1.41
CA GLN A 339 -19.74 -2.42 0.87
C GLN A 339 -18.95 -3.13 1.97
N ILE A 340 -18.15 -2.36 2.71
CA ILE A 340 -17.27 -2.88 3.76
C ILE A 340 -18.09 -3.53 4.88
N SER A 341 -19.17 -2.87 5.32
CA SER A 341 -20.04 -3.39 6.38
C SER A 341 -20.71 -4.69 5.98
N THR A 342 -21.19 -4.78 4.74
CA THR A 342 -21.87 -5.98 4.26
C THR A 342 -20.91 -7.16 4.17
N LEU A 343 -19.72 -6.96 3.58
CA LEU A 343 -18.70 -8.00 3.55
C LEU A 343 -18.25 -8.43 4.96
N LEU A 344 -18.17 -7.49 5.90
CA LEU A 344 -17.86 -7.79 7.30
C LEU A 344 -18.95 -8.67 7.96
N ILE A 345 -20.24 -8.41 7.69
CA ILE A 345 -21.35 -9.24 8.16
C ILE A 345 -21.25 -10.66 7.59
N ASP A 346 -20.96 -10.80 6.28
CA ASP A 346 -20.77 -12.10 5.62
C ASP A 346 -19.57 -12.87 6.20
N LEU A 347 -18.60 -12.16 6.75
CA LEU A 347 -17.45 -12.72 7.48
C LEU A 347 -17.71 -12.95 8.98
N GLY A 348 -18.95 -12.74 9.44
CA GLY A 348 -19.36 -12.95 10.83
C GLY A 348 -18.97 -11.81 11.78
N ALA A 349 -18.87 -10.57 11.31
CA ALA A 349 -18.81 -9.40 12.18
C ALA A 349 -20.20 -9.07 12.75
N SER A 350 -20.24 -8.64 14.00
CA SER A 350 -21.49 -8.13 14.59
C SER A 350 -21.71 -6.66 14.20
N GLN A 351 -22.97 -6.22 14.19
CA GLN A 351 -23.28 -4.82 13.89
C GLN A 351 -22.60 -3.85 14.89
N SER A 352 -22.45 -4.24 16.16
CA SER A 352 -21.77 -3.43 17.17
C SER A 352 -20.25 -3.33 16.93
N GLU A 353 -19.61 -4.42 16.46
CA GLU A 353 -18.21 -4.39 16.02
C GLU A 353 -18.02 -3.38 14.89
N ILE A 354 -18.90 -3.40 13.88
CA ILE A 354 -18.82 -2.50 12.72
C ILE A 354 -19.00 -1.05 13.16
N THR A 355 -20.08 -0.73 13.86
CA THR A 355 -20.38 0.65 14.30
C THR A 355 -19.27 1.25 15.15
N LYS A 356 -18.62 0.46 16.03
CA LYS A 356 -17.51 0.92 16.88
C LYS A 356 -16.26 1.32 16.08
N ASN A 357 -16.07 0.74 14.89
CA ASN A 357 -14.89 0.94 14.06
C ASN A 357 -15.14 1.89 12.88
N MET A 358 -16.35 2.46 12.73
CA MET A 358 -16.62 3.47 11.72
C MET A 358 -15.88 4.78 12.00
N PRO A 359 -15.50 5.56 10.97
CA PRO A 359 -14.83 6.85 11.15
C PRO A 359 -15.76 7.85 11.83
N LYS A 360 -15.29 8.51 12.89
CA LYS A 360 -16.07 9.47 13.68
C LYS A 360 -16.47 10.74 12.91
N ASP A 361 -15.77 11.07 11.83
CA ASP A 361 -16.03 12.27 11.00
C ASP A 361 -17.22 12.14 10.03
N THR A 362 -17.93 11.01 10.05
CA THR A 362 -19.16 10.86 9.28
C THR A 362 -20.26 11.82 9.76
N GLU A 363 -20.37 12.13 11.05
CA GLU A 363 -21.37 13.09 11.54
C GLU A 363 -21.02 14.56 11.23
N SER A 364 -19.74 14.93 11.28
CA SER A 364 -19.25 16.29 11.06
C SER A 364 -19.33 16.69 9.58
N ARG A 365 -18.92 15.81 8.65
CA ARG A 365 -19.07 16.03 7.20
C ARG A 365 -20.53 16.00 6.74
N LYS A 366 -21.37 15.13 7.31
CA LYS A 366 -22.81 15.07 6.98
C LYS A 366 -23.57 16.32 7.46
N ARG A 367 -23.20 16.89 8.63
CA ARG A 367 -23.66 18.22 9.07
C ARG A 367 -23.21 19.33 8.13
N LYS A 368 -21.94 19.33 7.70
CA LYS A 368 -21.41 20.35 6.76
C LYS A 368 -22.08 20.29 5.38
N ALA A 369 -22.36 19.09 4.87
CA ALA A 369 -23.10 18.89 3.63
C ALA A 369 -24.59 19.30 3.77
N GLN A 370 -25.21 19.06 4.92
CA GLN A 370 -26.55 19.55 5.23
C GLN A 370 -26.60 21.08 5.39
N GLU A 371 -25.59 21.72 5.97
CA GLU A 371 -25.48 23.18 6.05
C GLU A 371 -25.30 23.83 4.68
N LEU A 372 -24.48 23.23 3.79
CA LEU A 372 -24.32 23.70 2.42
C LEU A 372 -25.63 23.59 1.62
N SER A 373 -26.39 22.50 1.77
CA SER A 373 -27.70 22.35 1.10
C SER A 373 -28.80 23.24 1.69
N ALA A 374 -28.76 23.52 2.99
CA ALA A 374 -29.65 24.49 3.65
C ALA A 374 -29.34 25.95 3.26
N SER A 375 -28.05 26.28 3.04
CA SER A 375 -27.62 27.63 2.64
C SER A 375 -28.07 28.02 1.21
N SER A 376 -28.31 27.04 0.34
CA SER A 376 -28.86 27.24 -1.00
C SER A 376 -30.39 27.45 -1.05
N ALA A 377 -31.10 27.31 0.07
CA ALA A 377 -32.56 27.49 0.14
C ALA A 377 -33.02 28.86 0.67
N VAL A 378 -32.10 29.74 1.12
CA VAL A 378 -32.46 31.00 1.81
C VAL A 378 -32.40 32.25 0.90
N LYS A 379 -32.05 32.12 -0.40
CA LYS A 379 -32.18 33.21 -1.37
C LYS A 379 -33.37 33.02 -2.32
N LYS A 380 -34.58 33.07 -1.78
CA LYS A 380 -35.76 33.53 -2.53
C LYS A 380 -36.44 34.63 -1.74
N MET A 381 -35.98 35.85 -1.99
CA MET A 381 -36.60 37.08 -1.53
C MET A 381 -37.92 37.28 -2.29
N LYS A 382 -38.97 37.65 -1.56
CA LYS A 382 -40.32 38.00 -2.04
C LYS A 382 -40.27 39.06 -3.15
N PRO A 383 -41.16 39.02 -4.15
CA PRO A 383 -41.62 40.22 -4.86
C PRO A 383 -42.89 40.78 -4.17
N GLU A 384 -42.93 42.10 -4.02
CA GLU A 384 -44.15 42.88 -3.75
C GLU A 384 -45.03 42.94 -5.01
N PHE A 385 -46.32 43.20 -4.77
CA PHE A 385 -47.41 43.33 -5.72
C PHE A 385 -47.23 44.51 -6.70
N ASP A 386 -47.70 44.33 -7.94
CA ASP A 386 -48.40 45.36 -8.71
C ASP A 386 -49.45 44.68 -9.61
N ASP A 387 -50.60 45.35 -9.74
CA ASP A 387 -51.89 44.90 -10.31
C ASP A 387 -51.96 44.89 -11.85
N ASP A 388 -53.04 44.26 -12.34
CA ASP A 388 -53.63 44.30 -13.70
C ASP A 388 -53.05 43.37 -14.81
N ASP A 389 -53.81 42.31 -15.17
CA ASP A 389 -54.55 42.21 -16.46
C ASP A 389 -55.09 40.78 -16.72
N ASP A 390 -56.21 40.72 -17.42
CA ASP A 390 -57.17 39.63 -17.65
C ASP A 390 -56.64 38.31 -18.26
N GLY A 391 -57.32 37.20 -17.94
CA GLY A 391 -57.57 36.15 -18.94
C GLY A 391 -57.32 34.67 -18.55
N VAL A 392 -58.41 33.99 -18.18
CA VAL A 392 -58.81 32.60 -18.56
C VAL A 392 -57.82 31.43 -18.34
N THR A 393 -58.24 30.47 -17.50
CA THR A 393 -57.63 29.13 -17.32
C THR A 393 -57.73 28.27 -18.60
N PRO A 394 -56.95 27.18 -18.80
CA PRO A 394 -57.28 25.91 -18.15
C PRO A 394 -56.09 25.02 -17.70
N TRP A 395 -56.32 24.46 -16.51
CA TRP A 395 -55.80 23.25 -15.89
C TRP A 395 -55.25 22.13 -16.81
N VAL A 396 -54.00 21.69 -16.61
CA VAL A 396 -53.55 20.32 -16.94
C VAL A 396 -52.55 19.82 -15.89
N ASP A 397 -52.86 18.62 -15.40
CA ASP A 397 -52.21 17.82 -14.37
C ASP A 397 -50.71 17.55 -14.61
N ARG A 398 -49.87 17.65 -13.55
CA ARG A 398 -48.44 17.26 -13.58
C ARG A 398 -48.10 16.29 -12.45
N SER A 399 -48.57 15.06 -12.59
CA SER A 399 -48.04 13.88 -11.92
C SER A 399 -46.84 13.29 -12.68
N ALA A 400 -45.68 13.97 -12.62
CA ALA A 400 -44.39 13.36 -13.00
C ALA A 400 -43.22 14.11 -12.35
N LYS A 401 -42.87 13.73 -11.11
CA LYS A 401 -41.57 14.07 -10.53
C LYS A 401 -40.48 13.25 -11.24
N LYS A 402 -39.86 13.82 -12.27
CA LYS A 402 -38.52 13.37 -12.71
C LYS A 402 -37.54 13.63 -11.57
N SER A 403 -36.93 12.57 -11.06
CA SER A 403 -35.82 12.63 -10.12
C SER A 403 -34.66 13.42 -10.71
N LYS A 404 -34.10 14.33 -9.90
CA LYS A 404 -32.87 15.06 -10.20
C LYS A 404 -31.73 14.05 -10.39
N VAL A 405 -31.02 14.18 -11.51
CA VAL A 405 -29.75 13.50 -11.78
C VAL A 405 -28.68 14.10 -10.86
N GLU A 406 -28.13 13.28 -9.97
CA GLU A 406 -26.90 13.58 -9.23
C GLU A 406 -25.66 13.42 -10.13
N PRO A 407 -24.52 14.07 -9.84
CA PRO A 407 -23.40 14.18 -10.76
C PRO A 407 -22.70 12.83 -10.99
N LEU A 408 -22.47 12.49 -12.25
CA LEU A 408 -22.03 11.20 -12.78
C LEU A 408 -20.55 10.84 -12.57
N ALA A 409 -19.86 11.37 -11.56
CA ALA A 409 -18.39 11.42 -11.60
C ALA A 409 -17.64 10.19 -11.05
N ASN A 410 -18.25 9.25 -10.31
CA ASN A 410 -17.53 8.13 -9.69
C ASN A 410 -18.33 6.80 -9.67
N LYS A 411 -19.01 6.42 -10.76
CA LYS A 411 -19.66 5.10 -10.83
C LYS A 411 -18.73 4.08 -11.48
N THR A 412 -18.45 2.99 -10.78
CA THR A 412 -17.61 1.90 -11.30
C THR A 412 -18.41 1.03 -12.27
N ALA A 413 -17.74 0.25 -13.12
CA ALA A 413 -18.43 -0.70 -14.00
C ALA A 413 -19.28 -1.72 -13.23
N ILE A 414 -18.82 -2.10 -12.03
CA ILE A 414 -19.56 -2.96 -11.11
C ILE A 414 -20.82 -2.24 -10.64
N ASP A 415 -20.74 -0.97 -10.22
CA ASP A 415 -21.92 -0.21 -9.76
C ASP A 415 -22.96 -0.04 -10.87
N VAL A 416 -22.54 0.30 -12.09
CA VAL A 416 -23.44 0.42 -13.25
C VAL A 416 -24.11 -0.92 -13.56
N THR A 417 -23.34 -2.01 -13.53
CA THR A 417 -23.88 -3.36 -13.77
C THR A 417 -24.81 -3.80 -12.65
N ALA A 418 -24.52 -3.46 -11.39
CA ALA A 418 -25.37 -3.73 -10.24
C ALA A 418 -26.72 -3.00 -10.36
N GLU A 419 -26.72 -1.75 -10.79
CA GLU A 419 -27.94 -0.97 -11.05
C GLU A 419 -28.82 -1.59 -12.16
N ASP A 420 -28.21 -2.21 -13.18
CA ASP A 420 -28.96 -2.93 -14.23
C ASP A 420 -29.52 -4.27 -13.76
N ILE A 421 -28.78 -4.99 -12.92
CA ILE A 421 -29.19 -6.30 -12.37
C ILE A 421 -30.28 -6.13 -11.30
N LEU A 422 -30.21 -5.09 -10.47
CA LEU A 422 -31.08 -4.89 -9.31
C LEU A 422 -32.58 -5.04 -9.61
N PRO A 423 -33.19 -4.36 -10.62
CA PRO A 423 -34.61 -4.51 -10.92
C PRO A 423 -34.99 -5.89 -11.47
N ARG A 424 -34.00 -6.68 -11.95
CA ARG A 424 -34.21 -8.02 -12.50
C ARG A 424 -34.24 -9.10 -11.42
N LEU A 425 -33.79 -8.81 -10.20
CA LEU A 425 -33.85 -9.72 -9.04
C LEU A 425 -35.24 -9.80 -8.42
N ASN A 426 -36.26 -10.06 -9.25
CA ASN A 426 -37.62 -10.35 -8.79
C ASN A 426 -37.79 -11.86 -8.49
N PRO A 427 -38.82 -12.26 -7.73
CA PRO A 427 -39.00 -13.65 -7.31
C PRO A 427 -38.99 -14.66 -8.47
N GLN A 428 -39.65 -14.33 -9.59
CA GLN A 428 -39.74 -15.21 -10.75
C GLN A 428 -38.36 -15.48 -11.35
N ASN A 429 -37.63 -14.42 -11.71
CA ASN A 429 -36.30 -14.55 -12.31
C ASN A 429 -35.31 -15.26 -11.38
N VAL A 430 -35.39 -14.99 -10.07
CA VAL A 430 -34.52 -15.64 -9.08
C VAL A 430 -34.86 -17.12 -8.97
N THR A 431 -36.14 -17.50 -8.96
CA THR A 431 -36.55 -18.92 -8.97
C THR A 431 -36.04 -19.62 -10.22
N ASP A 432 -36.21 -19.04 -11.40
CA ASP A 432 -35.75 -19.61 -12.66
C ASP A 432 -34.22 -19.77 -12.68
N LEU A 433 -33.49 -18.77 -12.19
CA LEU A 433 -32.03 -18.81 -12.08
C LEU A 433 -31.56 -19.93 -11.13
N VAL A 434 -32.23 -20.10 -9.99
CA VAL A 434 -31.93 -21.19 -9.05
C VAL A 434 -32.20 -22.55 -9.71
N LEU A 435 -33.37 -22.73 -10.34
CA LEU A 435 -33.73 -23.98 -11.02
C LEU A 435 -32.74 -24.34 -12.14
N LEU A 436 -32.34 -23.36 -12.96
CA LEU A 436 -31.32 -23.52 -13.99
C LEU A 436 -29.95 -23.91 -13.41
N SER A 437 -29.60 -23.40 -12.22
CA SER A 437 -28.34 -23.71 -11.57
C SER A 437 -28.33 -25.04 -10.80
N MET A 438 -29.49 -25.62 -10.48
CA MET A 438 -29.56 -26.85 -9.67
C MET A 438 -28.81 -28.02 -10.30
N VAL A 439 -28.77 -28.10 -11.63
CA VAL A 439 -28.02 -29.14 -12.36
C VAL A 439 -26.50 -29.02 -12.23
N MET A 440 -26.01 -27.85 -11.79
CA MET A 440 -24.58 -27.58 -11.57
C MET A 440 -24.15 -27.86 -10.13
N LEU A 441 -25.09 -28.16 -9.23
CA LEU A 441 -24.79 -28.43 -7.82
C LEU A 441 -24.44 -29.91 -7.61
N PRO A 442 -23.50 -30.22 -6.69
CA PRO A 442 -23.19 -31.60 -6.34
C PRO A 442 -24.33 -32.26 -5.55
N ASP A 443 -24.48 -33.58 -5.71
CA ASP A 443 -25.51 -34.39 -5.02
C ASP A 443 -25.36 -34.40 -3.49
N THR A 444 -24.16 -34.12 -3.00
CA THR A 444 -23.85 -34.06 -1.56
C THR A 444 -23.27 -32.70 -1.20
N MET A 445 -23.69 -32.15 -0.06
CA MET A 445 -23.20 -30.86 0.42
C MET A 445 -21.67 -30.91 0.60
N PRO A 446 -20.90 -30.04 -0.08
CA PRO A 446 -19.47 -30.00 0.09
C PRO A 446 -19.11 -29.66 1.54
N ALA A 447 -18.20 -30.44 2.15
CA ALA A 447 -17.75 -30.21 3.52
C ALA A 447 -17.18 -28.80 3.74
N GLN A 448 -16.61 -28.22 2.67
CA GLN A 448 -16.11 -26.85 2.65
C GLN A 448 -17.24 -25.82 2.81
N PHE A 449 -18.33 -25.97 2.05
CA PHE A 449 -19.52 -25.12 2.16
C PHE A 449 -20.13 -25.23 3.56
N GLN A 450 -20.35 -26.46 4.05
CA GLN A 450 -20.92 -26.70 5.39
C GLN A 450 -20.15 -25.99 6.50
N SER A 451 -18.82 -25.96 6.41
CA SER A 451 -17.98 -25.38 7.45
C SER A 451 -17.81 -23.88 7.40
N THR A 452 -18.18 -23.26 6.28
CA THR A 452 -17.97 -21.83 6.05
C THR A 452 -19.27 -21.06 5.84
N TYR A 453 -20.39 -21.77 5.73
CA TYR A 453 -21.72 -21.19 5.62
C TYR A 453 -22.02 -20.34 6.85
N THR A 454 -22.36 -19.07 6.59
CA THR A 454 -22.87 -18.14 7.60
C THR A 454 -24.33 -17.87 7.25
N PRO A 455 -25.30 -18.17 8.14
CA PRO A 455 -26.71 -17.89 7.88
C PRO A 455 -26.93 -16.41 7.60
N ILE A 456 -27.72 -16.11 6.55
CA ILE A 456 -28.01 -14.72 6.20
C ILE A 456 -29.08 -14.18 7.14
N ALA A 457 -28.67 -13.30 8.07
CA ALA A 457 -29.55 -12.80 9.13
C ALA A 457 -30.73 -11.93 8.63
N ALA A 458 -30.58 -11.27 7.48
CA ALA A 458 -31.55 -10.30 6.93
C ALA A 458 -32.06 -10.70 5.54
N ALA A 459 -32.44 -11.98 5.39
CA ALA A 459 -32.95 -12.53 4.14
C ALA A 459 -34.21 -11.77 3.65
N GLY A 460 -34.25 -11.42 2.36
CA GLY A 460 -35.36 -10.72 1.69
C GLY A 460 -35.39 -9.21 1.87
N THR A 461 -34.45 -8.60 2.60
CA THR A 461 -34.41 -7.14 2.75
C THR A 461 -33.88 -6.45 1.49
N GLN A 462 -34.33 -5.22 1.21
CA GLN A 462 -33.86 -4.46 0.05
C GLN A 462 -32.33 -4.29 0.05
N ALA A 463 -31.73 -4.11 1.24
CA ALA A 463 -30.28 -4.02 1.40
C ALA A 463 -29.58 -5.32 0.96
N GLN A 464 -30.12 -6.48 1.33
CA GLN A 464 -29.57 -7.77 0.91
C GLN A 464 -29.77 -8.01 -0.60
N ILE A 465 -30.91 -7.61 -1.17
CA ILE A 465 -31.14 -7.71 -2.62
C ILE A 465 -30.11 -6.85 -3.37
N SER A 466 -29.84 -5.63 -2.89
CA SER A 466 -28.79 -4.77 -3.44
C SER A 466 -27.39 -5.39 -3.32
N HIS A 467 -27.10 -6.06 -2.20
CA HIS A 467 -25.85 -6.79 -2.03
C HIS A 467 -25.71 -7.95 -3.02
N ILE A 468 -26.75 -8.75 -3.20
CA ILE A 468 -26.76 -9.85 -4.18
C ILE A 468 -26.57 -9.30 -5.60
N ALA A 469 -27.23 -8.19 -5.95
CA ALA A 469 -27.02 -7.52 -7.23
C ALA A 469 -25.56 -7.12 -7.43
N ARG A 470 -24.91 -6.59 -6.39
CA ARG A 470 -23.49 -6.24 -6.41
C ARG A 470 -22.60 -7.48 -6.58
N LEU A 471 -22.81 -8.54 -5.81
CA LEU A 471 -22.03 -9.78 -5.96
C LEU A 471 -22.18 -10.39 -7.36
N LEU A 472 -23.40 -10.44 -7.90
CA LEU A 472 -23.65 -10.89 -9.27
C LEU A 472 -22.97 -9.97 -10.29
N SER A 473 -23.04 -8.65 -10.09
CA SER A 473 -22.39 -7.70 -10.99
C SER A 473 -20.88 -7.86 -11.03
N THR A 474 -20.24 -8.16 -9.88
CA THR A 474 -18.81 -8.48 -9.81
C THR A 474 -18.50 -9.72 -10.65
N GLN A 475 -19.27 -10.80 -10.50
CA GLN A 475 -19.06 -12.03 -11.28
C GLN A 475 -19.29 -11.84 -12.78
N VAL A 476 -20.35 -11.11 -13.16
CA VAL A 476 -20.68 -10.80 -14.56
C VAL A 476 -19.59 -9.93 -15.19
N THR A 477 -19.13 -8.90 -14.49
CA THR A 477 -18.02 -8.02 -14.91
C THR A 477 -16.73 -8.81 -15.07
N MET A 478 -16.38 -9.67 -14.12
CA MET A 478 -15.19 -10.53 -14.21
C MET A 478 -15.24 -11.49 -15.41
N ALA A 479 -16.43 -11.93 -15.79
CA ALA A 479 -16.64 -12.77 -16.98
C ALA A 479 -16.60 -11.98 -18.30
N GLY A 480 -16.27 -10.67 -18.27
CA GLY A 480 -16.24 -9.80 -19.44
C GLY A 480 -17.62 -9.40 -19.94
N MET A 481 -18.65 -9.52 -19.09
CA MET A 481 -20.05 -9.23 -19.42
C MET A 481 -20.59 -8.09 -18.54
N GLY A 482 -21.77 -7.59 -18.88
CA GLY A 482 -22.47 -6.60 -18.07
C GLY A 482 -22.42 -5.19 -18.64
N LYS A 483 -23.46 -4.42 -18.30
CA LYS A 483 -23.73 -3.10 -18.88
C LYS A 483 -22.61 -2.09 -18.62
N GLY A 484 -22.02 -2.12 -17.41
CA GLY A 484 -20.96 -1.20 -17.04
C GLY A 484 -19.68 -1.34 -17.86
N LEU A 485 -19.32 -2.57 -18.27
CA LEU A 485 -18.20 -2.78 -19.19
C LEU A 485 -18.52 -2.25 -20.59
N GLY A 486 -19.73 -2.50 -21.10
CA GLY A 486 -20.16 -1.98 -22.40
C GLY A 486 -20.16 -0.45 -22.45
N GLU A 487 -20.59 0.22 -21.38
CA GLU A 487 -20.54 1.68 -21.28
C GLU A 487 -19.10 2.23 -21.19
N LEU A 488 -18.20 1.57 -20.46
CA LEU A 488 -16.78 1.93 -20.46
C LEU A 488 -16.13 1.77 -21.84
N GLN A 489 -16.43 0.68 -22.54
CA GLN A 489 -15.92 0.42 -23.89
C GLN A 489 -16.35 1.52 -24.87
N LEU A 490 -17.64 1.91 -24.82
CA LEU A 490 -18.19 2.98 -25.65
C LEU A 490 -17.58 4.35 -25.31
N GLN A 491 -17.28 4.63 -24.04
CA GLN A 491 -16.61 5.87 -23.63
C GLN A 491 -15.15 5.92 -24.13
N MET A 492 -14.45 4.79 -24.15
CA MET A 492 -13.10 4.69 -24.72
C MET A 492 -13.11 4.87 -26.25
N GLU A 493 -14.12 4.35 -26.94
CA GLU A 493 -14.30 4.52 -28.39
C GLU A 493 -14.73 5.96 -28.76
N GLN A 494 -15.49 6.65 -27.91
CA GLN A 494 -15.92 8.05 -28.12
C GLN A 494 -14.87 9.09 -27.69
N GLY A 495 -13.80 8.68 -27.00
CA GLY A 495 -12.71 9.55 -26.54
C GLY A 495 -11.56 9.73 -27.53
N VAL A 496 -11.60 9.08 -28.70
CA VAL A 496 -10.61 9.28 -29.78
C VAL A 496 -11.12 10.40 -30.69
N PRO A 497 -10.43 11.56 -30.81
CA PRO A 497 -10.72 12.49 -31.89
C PRO A 497 -10.42 11.77 -33.20
N GLU A 498 -11.41 11.66 -34.09
CA GLU A 498 -11.17 11.34 -35.50
C GLU A 498 -10.22 12.40 -36.08
N GLU A 499 -8.92 12.07 -36.18
CA GLU A 499 -8.09 12.71 -37.19
C GLU A 499 -8.61 12.30 -38.57
N PRO A 500 -8.76 13.24 -39.50
CA PRO A 500 -9.24 12.92 -40.84
C PRO A 500 -8.23 11.99 -41.50
N THR A 501 -8.68 10.78 -41.80
CA THR A 501 -7.93 9.79 -42.57
C THR A 501 -7.59 10.38 -43.94
N SER A 502 -6.31 10.67 -44.15
CA SER A 502 -5.78 10.96 -45.48
C SER A 502 -5.67 9.65 -46.28
N PRO A 503 -5.85 9.68 -47.62
CA PRO A 503 -6.08 8.48 -48.40
C PRO A 503 -4.82 7.62 -48.51
N LYS A 504 -5.01 6.30 -48.39
CA LYS A 504 -4.03 5.25 -48.66
C LYS A 504 -3.24 5.52 -49.95
N GLN A 505 -1.98 5.92 -49.82
CA GLN A 505 -0.98 5.70 -50.87
C GLN A 505 -0.26 4.39 -50.57
N VAL A 506 -0.55 3.39 -51.40
CA VAL A 506 0.18 2.15 -51.49
C VAL A 506 1.53 2.46 -52.14
N ILE A 507 2.60 2.48 -51.34
CA ILE A 507 3.96 2.40 -51.87
C ILE A 507 4.43 0.96 -51.70
N GLN A 508 4.53 0.29 -52.83
CA GLN A 508 5.08 -1.05 -52.99
C GLN A 508 6.60 -0.92 -53.04
N THR A 509 7.30 -1.20 -51.94
CA THR A 509 8.77 -1.15 -51.92
C THR A 509 9.36 -2.53 -52.15
N VAL A 510 9.98 -2.65 -53.31
CA VAL A 510 10.81 -3.75 -53.80
C VAL A 510 12.15 -3.78 -53.07
N VAL A 511 12.52 -4.97 -52.59
CA VAL A 511 13.87 -5.54 -52.42
C VAL A 511 15.07 -4.58 -52.33
N GLY A 512 15.72 -4.62 -51.15
CA GLY A 512 17.17 -4.73 -51.01
C GLY A 512 17.97 -3.43 -50.93
N ILE A 513 18.57 -3.18 -49.76
CA ILE A 513 19.99 -2.79 -49.56
C ILE A 513 20.26 -2.89 -48.04
N LYS A 514 21.37 -3.55 -47.69
CA LYS A 514 21.89 -3.69 -46.33
C LYS A 514 22.43 -2.35 -45.83
N TYR A 515 22.10 -2.00 -44.59
CA TYR A 515 22.95 -1.17 -43.73
C TYR A 515 23.00 -1.83 -42.35
N ASP A 516 24.21 -2.15 -41.92
CA ASP A 516 24.52 -2.60 -40.57
C ASP A 516 24.47 -1.36 -39.65
N GLU A 517 23.46 -1.28 -38.79
CA GLU A 517 23.50 -0.47 -37.57
C GLU A 517 23.39 -1.41 -36.38
N GLU A 518 24.45 -1.43 -35.56
CA GLU A 518 24.49 -2.14 -34.29
C GLU A 518 23.51 -1.50 -33.31
N ASP A 519 22.29 -2.03 -33.25
CA ASP A 519 21.39 -1.82 -32.12
C ASP A 519 21.98 -2.53 -30.89
N ILE A 520 22.59 -1.75 -29.98
CA ILE A 520 22.87 -2.19 -28.61
C ILE A 520 21.52 -2.28 -27.88
N VAL A 521 20.84 -3.41 -28.08
CA VAL A 521 19.77 -3.87 -27.21
C VAL A 521 20.42 -4.33 -25.90
N PRO A 522 20.06 -3.79 -24.72
CA PRO A 522 20.56 -4.36 -23.48
C PRO A 522 20.06 -5.79 -23.37
N THR A 523 20.98 -6.74 -23.43
CA THR A 523 20.70 -8.17 -23.27
C THR A 523 20.05 -8.37 -21.91
N ARG A 524 18.75 -8.68 -21.90
CA ARG A 524 17.99 -8.96 -20.69
C ARG A 524 18.55 -10.24 -20.04
N LEU A 525 19.33 -10.09 -18.97
CA LEU A 525 19.86 -11.22 -18.22
C LEU A 525 18.70 -11.98 -17.59
N LYS A 526 18.59 -13.27 -17.92
CA LYS A 526 17.67 -14.18 -17.21
C LYS A 526 18.31 -14.58 -15.89
N ILE A 527 17.51 -14.84 -14.85
CA ILE A 527 18.01 -15.35 -13.55
C ILE A 527 18.91 -16.59 -13.72
N SER A 528 18.65 -17.42 -14.74
CA SER A 528 19.49 -18.57 -15.11
C SER A 528 20.85 -18.21 -15.73
N GLN A 529 21.19 -16.93 -15.83
CA GLN A 529 22.42 -16.39 -16.43
C GLN A 529 23.21 -15.50 -15.46
N LEU A 530 22.75 -15.38 -14.21
CA LEU A 530 23.59 -14.85 -13.13
C LEU A 530 24.60 -15.93 -12.72
N PRO A 531 25.86 -15.56 -12.42
CA PRO A 531 26.94 -16.50 -12.10
C PRO A 531 26.67 -17.35 -10.85
#